data_AF-A0A1F4ZQX9-F1
#
_entry.id   AF-A0A1F4ZQX9-F1
#
_cell.length_a   1.000
_cell.length_b   1.000
_cell.length_c   1.000
_cell.angle_alpha   90.00
_cell.angle_beta   90.00
_cell.angle_gamma   90.00
#
_symmetry.space_group_name_H-M   'P 1'
#
loop_
_entity.id
_entity.type
_entity.pdbx_description
1 polymer ?
#
loop_
_entity_poly.entity_id
_entity_poly.type
_entity_poly.pdbx_seq_one_letter_code
_entity_poly.pdbx_strand_id
1 'polypeptide(L)'
;MARSKSRQFGLGKLVSVLALVVLTAGSVIMIDKKVALFSRAATTATINVSCASITISPAKKAYLPGEQVTLTVQGAGLVTGMEVYFAPAVMDMTKPYPADYWDPIPGSYSLASKKWTGTWTVPNKNGEYVIVPNLKQGDGGFCSGNPGYACANCNKGTAAGTINPGIQSCLGCQLKLLVNSNYSNQELRSGIDLKSYWNLNPGNSWTYIGYNTFTSTTANFNSRLSIEEKVNACGYTLTPLRFTKDSVYGYWNNKNTTDPGTANLRFLVSYFEPNTAWSENTFGALYSKVYSFPANSTLPISELGPINPTHNVNNRMYDTFPFSYFYYAPYLYAERYIQPNWNLERVDRLYSTKTGADPICPGNYNQATDYPRYWNIRYIEDNVDTPAYSGPVLRLRQIEGKYPLNTGWYIREDWYLAPNIGIVQMDIKNLVSLCPNTGVRDPDCDGLGPMANPPAKMKLTGYYRGDKGLSVSVTPETVSKTGKYYLRAYYVENGKNIGYTGYLQAKSCIGSSCTPGTPFKWGNGDGTYIWMNNGVGVADLSKIRTLLTGEYHSYFRPFIDVTPADTTGETTLTSTNLPWSNQVVINVTP
;
A
#
# COMPACT_ATOMS: atom_id res chain seq x y z
N MET A 1 38.81 -55.57 9.34
CA MET A 1 39.83 -56.51 8.81
C MET A 1 40.36 -55.97 7.50
N ALA A 2 41.68 -56.07 7.31
CA ALA A 2 42.49 -55.71 6.13
C ALA A 2 42.45 -54.22 5.74
N ARG A 3 43.45 -53.40 6.09
CA ARG A 3 44.83 -53.29 5.50
C ARG A 3 44.72 -52.81 4.04
N SER A 4 45.49 -51.85 3.53
CA SER A 4 46.86 -51.49 3.89
C SER A 4 47.39 -50.31 3.05
N LYS A 5 48.20 -49.45 3.70
CA LYS A 5 49.49 -48.86 3.24
C LYS A 5 49.43 -47.76 2.16
N SER A 6 49.84 -46.53 2.47
CA SER A 6 51.23 -46.01 2.65
C SER A 6 52.00 -45.98 1.31
N ARG A 7 52.73 -44.92 0.91
CA ARG A 7 53.69 -44.01 1.56
C ARG A 7 53.66 -42.66 0.80
N GLN A 8 53.85 -41.48 1.38
CA GLN A 8 54.99 -40.87 2.10
C GLN A 8 56.26 -40.59 1.27
N PHE A 9 56.90 -39.46 1.65
CA PHE A 9 58.12 -38.77 1.17
C PHE A 9 57.90 -37.74 0.05
N GLY A 10 58.37 -36.51 0.13
CA GLY A 10 59.23 -35.80 1.10
C GLY A 10 59.36 -34.34 0.62
N LEU A 11 59.18 -33.35 1.49
CA LEU A 11 60.24 -32.62 2.23
C LEU A 11 61.01 -31.56 1.41
N GLY A 12 60.94 -30.31 1.88
CA GLY A 12 61.76 -29.16 1.42
C GLY A 12 60.97 -27.84 1.52
N LYS A 13 60.58 -27.33 2.69
CA LYS A 13 61.34 -26.59 3.73
C LYS A 13 61.92 -25.22 3.29
N LEU A 14 61.54 -24.21 4.09
CA LEU A 14 62.15 -22.89 4.37
C LEU A 14 61.76 -21.70 3.46
N VAL A 15 60.94 -20.75 3.97
CA VAL A 15 61.30 -19.52 4.76
C VAL A 15 61.45 -18.33 3.78
N SER A 16 60.87 -17.15 3.92
CA SER A 16 60.14 -16.48 4.99
C SER A 16 59.60 -15.14 4.44
N VAL A 17 58.51 -14.67 5.05
CA VAL A 17 58.29 -13.28 5.48
C VAL A 17 57.68 -12.23 4.52
N LEU A 18 56.58 -11.69 5.07
CA LEU A 18 55.96 -10.37 4.95
C LEU A 18 54.77 -10.16 4.01
N ALA A 19 53.73 -9.62 4.66
CA ALA A 19 52.37 -9.42 4.22
C ALA A 19 52.20 -8.25 3.25
N LEU A 20 51.23 -8.38 2.35
CA LEU A 20 50.24 -7.31 2.13
C LEU A 20 48.94 -7.92 1.59
N VAL A 21 47.84 -7.49 2.22
CA VAL A 21 46.44 -7.85 1.92
C VAL A 21 46.00 -7.17 0.62
N VAL A 22 45.46 -7.95 -0.35
CA VAL A 22 44.36 -7.49 -1.23
C VAL A 22 43.42 -8.67 -1.50
N LEU A 23 42.18 -8.51 -1.05
CA LEU A 23 41.01 -9.33 -1.38
C LEU A 23 40.63 -9.11 -2.85
N THR A 24 40.54 -10.18 -3.65
CA THR A 24 39.55 -10.26 -4.74
C THR A 24 39.06 -11.69 -4.89
N ALA A 25 37.79 -11.88 -4.56
CA ALA A 25 37.03 -13.09 -4.85
C ALA A 25 36.82 -13.23 -6.35
N GLY A 26 37.25 -14.37 -6.91
CA GLY A 26 36.89 -14.81 -8.27
C GLY A 26 36.00 -16.04 -8.14
N SER A 27 34.71 -15.84 -8.38
CA SER A 27 33.66 -16.85 -8.23
C SER A 27 33.81 -18.01 -9.22
N VAL A 28 33.51 -19.21 -8.72
CA VAL A 28 33.31 -20.45 -9.46
C VAL A 28 32.14 -20.29 -10.46
N ILE A 29 32.41 -20.66 -11.70
CA ILE A 29 31.44 -20.72 -12.80
C ILE A 29 30.61 -22.00 -12.63
N MET A 30 29.31 -21.86 -12.37
CA MET A 30 28.33 -22.91 -12.65
C MET A 30 27.60 -22.54 -13.94
N ILE A 31 27.80 -23.39 -14.95
CA ILE A 31 27.10 -23.35 -16.24
C ILE A 31 25.67 -23.85 -15.98
N ASP A 32 24.71 -22.94 -15.99
CA ASP A 32 23.31 -23.31 -16.14
C ASP A 32 22.82 -22.89 -17.52
N LYS A 33 22.62 -23.90 -18.36
CA LYS A 33 22.36 -23.77 -19.79
C LYS A 33 20.87 -23.46 -19.96
N LYS A 34 20.46 -22.22 -19.70
CA LYS A 34 19.16 -21.72 -20.18
C LYS A 34 19.25 -21.56 -21.69
N VAL A 35 18.66 -22.52 -22.40
CA VAL A 35 18.34 -22.39 -23.82
C VAL A 35 17.44 -21.16 -23.95
N ALA A 36 18.04 -20.04 -24.36
CA ALA A 36 17.27 -18.91 -24.82
C ALA A 36 16.58 -19.34 -26.12
N LEU A 37 15.26 -19.52 -26.07
CA LEU A 37 14.42 -19.48 -27.26
C LEU A 37 14.37 -18.01 -27.76
N PHE A 38 15.51 -17.52 -28.23
CA PHE A 38 15.56 -16.50 -29.27
C PHE A 38 15.82 -17.24 -30.58
N SER A 39 14.78 -17.84 -31.15
CA SER A 39 14.86 -18.39 -32.50
C SER A 39 14.08 -17.50 -33.47
N ARG A 40 14.87 -16.62 -34.13
CA ARG A 40 14.67 -16.05 -35.47
C ARG A 40 13.48 -15.11 -35.66
N ALA A 41 13.62 -13.87 -35.19
CA ALA A 41 13.11 -12.75 -35.98
C ALA A 41 14.00 -12.64 -37.22
N ALA A 42 13.39 -12.74 -38.41
CA ALA A 42 14.08 -12.53 -39.66
C ALA A 42 14.79 -11.16 -39.65
N THR A 43 16.11 -11.16 -39.85
CA THR A 43 16.83 -9.96 -40.25
C THR A 43 16.33 -9.55 -41.62
N THR A 44 15.52 -8.49 -41.70
CA THR A 44 15.53 -7.45 -42.75
C THR A 44 14.36 -6.48 -42.60
N ALA A 45 14.64 -5.31 -42.01
CA ALA A 45 14.20 -3.97 -42.39
C ALA A 45 14.45 -3.04 -41.19
N THR A 46 15.33 -2.06 -41.34
CA THR A 46 15.46 -0.97 -40.35
C THR A 46 14.13 -0.23 -40.33
N ILE A 47 13.42 -0.24 -39.20
CA ILE A 47 12.18 0.54 -39.04
C ILE A 47 12.56 2.02 -39.14
N ASN A 48 12.22 2.64 -40.27
CA ASN A 48 12.46 4.06 -40.54
C ASN A 48 11.20 4.91 -40.34
N VAL A 49 10.19 4.40 -39.64
CA VAL A 49 9.00 5.18 -39.24
C VAL A 49 8.90 5.26 -37.73
N SER A 50 8.61 6.44 -37.23
CA SER A 50 8.37 6.67 -35.81
C SER A 50 7.28 7.72 -35.63
N CYS A 51 6.69 7.75 -34.45
CA CYS A 51 5.86 8.88 -34.07
C CYS A 51 6.73 9.94 -33.39
N ALA A 52 6.64 11.18 -33.85
CA ALA A 52 7.32 12.32 -33.25
C ALA A 52 6.54 12.88 -32.04
N SER A 53 5.21 12.99 -32.13
CA SER A 53 4.39 13.55 -31.04
C SER A 53 2.91 13.20 -31.17
N ILE A 54 2.22 13.14 -30.04
CA ILE A 54 0.75 13.27 -29.93
C ILE A 54 0.45 14.54 -29.15
N THR A 55 -0.41 15.38 -29.68
CA THR A 55 -0.90 16.59 -29.01
C THR A 55 -2.41 16.58 -28.97
N ILE A 56 -2.97 16.99 -27.83
CA ILE A 56 -4.39 17.15 -27.61
C ILE A 56 -4.69 18.63 -27.32
N SER A 57 -5.74 19.16 -27.92
CA SER A 57 -6.15 20.56 -27.76
C SER A 57 -7.65 20.65 -27.43
N PRO A 58 -8.04 21.39 -26.38
CA PRO A 58 -7.18 22.10 -25.43
C PRO A 58 -6.39 21.12 -24.53
N ALA A 59 -5.13 21.43 -24.23
CA ALA A 59 -4.32 20.58 -23.36
C ALA A 59 -4.76 20.71 -21.90
N LYS A 60 -5.24 19.62 -21.30
CA LYS A 60 -5.66 19.51 -19.90
C LYS A 60 -5.04 18.27 -19.24
N LYS A 61 -4.94 18.24 -17.90
CA LYS A 61 -4.51 17.01 -17.19
C LYS A 61 -5.63 15.95 -17.11
N ALA A 62 -6.89 16.32 -17.34
CA ALA A 62 -8.00 15.41 -17.58
C ALA A 62 -9.15 16.12 -18.31
N TYR A 63 -10.12 15.33 -18.76
CA TYR A 63 -11.22 15.77 -19.60
C TYR A 63 -12.56 15.31 -19.03
N LEU A 64 -13.62 16.07 -19.32
CA LEU A 64 -14.97 15.68 -18.96
C LEU A 64 -15.48 14.56 -19.87
N PRO A 65 -16.33 13.65 -19.38
CA PRO A 65 -17.02 12.68 -20.21
C PRO A 65 -17.76 13.38 -21.37
N GLY A 66 -17.57 12.91 -22.59
CA GLY A 66 -18.20 13.48 -23.78
C GLY A 66 -17.57 14.78 -24.28
N GLU A 67 -16.51 15.28 -23.65
CA GLU A 67 -15.81 16.50 -24.09
C GLU A 67 -15.22 16.31 -25.50
N GLN A 68 -15.39 17.30 -26.37
CA GLN A 68 -14.80 17.29 -27.70
C GLN A 68 -13.39 17.89 -27.67
N VAL A 69 -12.43 17.14 -28.21
CA VAL A 69 -11.02 17.56 -28.29
C VAL A 69 -10.47 17.38 -29.70
N THR A 70 -9.47 18.17 -30.06
CA THR A 70 -8.70 17.95 -31.28
C THR A 70 -7.44 17.16 -30.96
N LEU A 71 -7.27 16.02 -31.63
CA LEU A 71 -6.05 15.22 -31.57
C LEU A 71 -5.22 15.47 -32.83
N THR A 72 -3.92 15.63 -32.64
CA THR A 72 -2.94 15.71 -33.71
C THR A 72 -1.82 14.73 -33.42
N VAL A 73 -1.50 13.91 -34.42
CA VAL A 73 -0.37 12.98 -34.37
C VAL A 73 0.60 13.32 -35.50
N GLN A 74 1.88 13.44 -35.15
CA GLN A 74 2.95 13.70 -36.11
C GLN A 74 3.77 12.43 -36.31
N GLY A 75 3.78 11.92 -37.54
CA GLY A 75 4.70 10.87 -37.96
C GLY A 75 6.05 11.43 -38.38
N ALA A 76 7.09 10.60 -38.33
CA ALA A 76 8.43 10.86 -38.84
C ALA A 76 8.89 9.70 -39.73
N GLY A 77 9.70 10.03 -40.75
CA GLY A 77 10.21 9.07 -41.73
C GLY A 77 9.21 8.68 -42.82
N LEU A 78 9.24 7.42 -43.28
CA LEU A 78 8.49 6.93 -44.44
C LEU A 78 7.03 6.54 -44.12
N VAL A 79 6.31 7.38 -43.35
CA VAL A 79 4.90 7.15 -43.04
C VAL A 79 4.05 7.39 -44.31
N THR A 80 3.31 6.37 -44.73
CA THR A 80 2.40 6.42 -45.89
C THR A 80 0.93 6.49 -45.47
N GLY A 81 0.62 6.14 -44.22
CA GLY A 81 -0.73 6.25 -43.66
C GLY A 81 -0.70 6.26 -42.14
N MET A 82 -1.80 6.66 -41.52
CA MET A 82 -1.93 6.65 -40.07
C MET A 82 -3.40 6.44 -39.66
N GLU A 83 -3.61 5.56 -38.70
CA GLU A 83 -4.87 5.38 -37.99
C GLU A 83 -4.63 5.59 -36.51
N VAL A 84 -5.59 6.17 -35.79
CA VAL A 84 -5.44 6.44 -34.35
C VAL A 84 -6.54 5.70 -33.62
N TYR A 85 -6.17 5.03 -32.54
CA TYR A 85 -7.07 4.24 -31.72
C TYR A 85 -6.96 4.65 -30.27
N PHE A 86 -8.01 4.39 -29.50
CA PHE A 86 -7.96 4.45 -28.05
C PHE A 86 -8.50 3.18 -27.41
N ALA A 87 -8.04 2.88 -26.21
CA ALA A 87 -8.58 1.81 -25.38
C ALA A 87 -8.57 2.26 -23.90
N PRO A 88 -9.49 1.74 -23.07
CA PRO A 88 -9.36 1.88 -21.63
C PRO A 88 -8.06 1.20 -21.14
N ALA A 89 -7.28 1.89 -20.30
CA ALA A 89 -5.99 1.41 -19.82
C ALA A 89 -6.10 0.12 -18.96
N VAL A 90 -7.30 -0.18 -18.47
CA VAL A 90 -7.63 -1.36 -17.67
C VAL A 90 -7.69 -2.65 -18.51
N MET A 91 -7.74 -2.54 -19.84
CA MET A 91 -7.85 -3.69 -20.73
C MET A 91 -6.51 -4.38 -20.92
N ASP A 92 -6.56 -5.68 -21.25
CA ASP A 92 -5.39 -6.45 -21.62
C ASP A 92 -4.87 -6.03 -22.99
N MET A 93 -4.06 -4.98 -23.02
CA MET A 93 -3.52 -4.47 -24.27
C MET A 93 -2.52 -5.42 -24.94
N THR A 94 -2.20 -6.57 -24.34
CA THR A 94 -1.24 -7.56 -24.87
C THR A 94 -1.93 -8.71 -25.60
N LYS A 95 -3.25 -8.86 -25.47
CA LYS A 95 -3.98 -9.98 -26.08
C LYS A 95 -4.35 -9.67 -27.52
N PRO A 96 -4.07 -10.57 -28.49
CA PRO A 96 -4.40 -10.39 -29.89
C PRO A 96 -5.92 -10.44 -30.18
N TYR A 97 -6.70 -10.83 -29.18
CA TYR A 97 -8.15 -10.93 -29.19
C TYR A 97 -8.68 -10.59 -27.78
N PRO A 98 -9.74 -9.78 -27.64
CA PRO A 98 -10.56 -9.23 -28.71
C PRO A 98 -10.02 -7.89 -29.23
N ALA A 99 -10.07 -7.73 -30.56
CA ALA A 99 -9.90 -6.43 -31.23
C ALA A 99 -10.98 -5.40 -30.81
N ASP A 100 -11.99 -5.82 -30.05
CA ASP A 100 -13.15 -5.05 -29.58
C ASP A 100 -12.83 -3.95 -28.54
N TYR A 101 -11.58 -3.85 -28.05
CA TYR A 101 -11.21 -2.86 -27.04
C TYR A 101 -10.57 -1.60 -27.61
N TRP A 102 -10.16 -1.63 -28.88
CA TRP A 102 -9.54 -0.50 -29.57
C TRP A 102 -10.56 0.17 -30.45
N ASP A 103 -11.05 1.31 -30.00
CA ASP A 103 -11.98 2.13 -30.75
C ASP A 103 -11.21 3.09 -31.67
N PRO A 104 -11.56 3.18 -32.97
CA PRO A 104 -10.92 4.11 -33.87
C PRO A 104 -11.33 5.54 -33.53
N ILE A 105 -10.37 6.46 -33.60
CA ILE A 105 -10.63 7.89 -33.56
C ILE A 105 -10.75 8.38 -35.00
N PRO A 106 -11.88 9.00 -35.41
CA PRO A 106 -12.03 9.57 -36.73
C PRO A 106 -11.06 10.72 -36.98
N GLY A 107 -10.48 10.78 -38.18
CA GLY A 107 -9.61 11.87 -38.58
C GLY A 107 -9.07 11.70 -39.99
N SER A 108 -8.17 12.59 -40.39
CA SER A 108 -7.59 12.62 -41.73
C SER A 108 -6.07 12.70 -41.66
N TYR A 109 -5.42 11.87 -42.46
CA TYR A 109 -3.96 11.85 -42.61
C TYR A 109 -3.54 12.61 -43.86
N SER A 110 -2.55 13.49 -43.73
CA SER A 110 -1.90 14.18 -44.83
C SER A 110 -0.54 13.54 -45.13
N LEU A 111 -0.40 13.00 -46.35
CA LEU A 111 0.86 12.42 -46.82
C LEU A 111 1.96 13.48 -46.97
N ALA A 112 1.62 14.74 -47.22
CA ALA A 112 2.59 15.83 -47.40
C ALA A 112 3.24 16.24 -46.08
N SER A 113 2.43 16.43 -45.03
CA SER A 113 2.91 16.86 -43.72
C SER A 113 3.19 15.70 -42.76
N LYS A 114 2.88 14.45 -43.15
CA LYS A 114 2.95 13.25 -42.31
C LYS A 114 2.17 13.39 -41.01
N LYS A 115 1.09 14.17 -41.07
CA LYS A 115 0.30 14.59 -39.91
C LYS A 115 -1.10 14.01 -40.02
N TRP A 116 -1.57 13.43 -38.93
CA TRP A 116 -2.96 13.04 -38.76
C TRP A 116 -3.64 14.05 -37.83
N THR A 117 -4.85 14.46 -38.16
CA THR A 117 -5.67 15.35 -37.32
C THR A 117 -7.11 14.84 -37.30
N GLY A 118 -7.70 14.80 -36.11
CA GLY A 118 -9.07 14.36 -35.90
C GLY A 118 -9.73 15.06 -34.72
N THR A 119 -11.06 15.12 -34.77
CA THR A 119 -11.88 15.53 -33.62
C THR A 119 -12.34 14.27 -32.91
N TRP A 120 -12.16 14.23 -31.61
CA TRP A 120 -12.48 13.09 -30.77
C TRP A 120 -13.41 13.48 -29.64
N THR A 121 -14.52 12.76 -29.52
CA THR A 121 -15.38 12.81 -28.34
C THR A 121 -14.77 11.91 -27.28
N VAL A 122 -14.30 12.51 -26.20
CA VAL A 122 -13.78 11.80 -25.03
C VAL A 122 -14.85 10.82 -24.51
N PRO A 123 -14.50 9.58 -24.12
CA PRO A 123 -15.44 8.58 -23.68
C PRO A 123 -16.40 9.07 -22.59
N ASN A 124 -17.66 8.61 -22.62
CA ASN A 124 -18.68 8.98 -21.64
C ASN A 124 -18.50 8.30 -20.27
N LYS A 125 -17.37 7.66 -20.00
CA LYS A 125 -17.08 6.93 -18.77
C LYS A 125 -15.82 7.48 -18.12
N ASN A 126 -15.87 7.66 -16.80
CA ASN A 126 -14.67 7.99 -16.02
C ASN A 126 -13.67 6.83 -16.11
N GLY A 127 -12.39 7.16 -16.19
CA GLY A 127 -11.33 6.16 -16.29
C GLY A 127 -10.08 6.68 -16.97
N GLU A 128 -9.08 5.81 -17.02
CA GLU A 128 -7.82 6.06 -17.70
C GLU A 128 -7.86 5.42 -19.09
N TYR A 129 -7.35 6.15 -20.07
CA TYR A 129 -7.36 5.75 -21.47
C TYR A 129 -5.97 5.92 -22.08
N VAL A 130 -5.66 5.03 -23.03
CA VAL A 130 -4.45 5.10 -23.83
C VAL A 130 -4.85 5.34 -25.28
N ILE A 131 -4.21 6.33 -25.90
CA ILE A 131 -4.34 6.66 -27.31
C ILE A 131 -3.05 6.25 -28.01
N VAL A 132 -3.19 5.50 -29.11
CA VAL A 132 -2.06 4.96 -29.87
C VAL A 132 -2.27 5.20 -31.37
N PRO A 133 -1.26 5.69 -32.09
CA PRO A 133 -1.28 5.70 -33.54
C PRO A 133 -0.72 4.38 -34.09
N ASN A 134 -1.37 3.88 -35.13
CA ASN A 134 -0.87 2.84 -36.04
C ASN A 134 -0.32 3.54 -37.29
N LEU A 135 1.00 3.58 -37.41
CA LEU A 135 1.74 4.17 -38.53
C LEU A 135 1.91 3.12 -39.64
N LYS A 136 1.52 3.45 -40.87
CA LYS A 136 1.65 2.57 -42.05
C LYS A 136 2.89 2.92 -42.88
N GLN A 137 3.55 1.90 -43.43
CA GLN A 137 4.67 2.02 -44.36
C GLN A 137 4.25 1.69 -45.81
N GLY A 138 5.08 2.07 -46.78
CA GLY A 138 4.79 1.87 -48.21
C GLY A 138 4.82 0.41 -48.67
N ASP A 139 5.48 -0.47 -47.90
CA ASP A 139 5.53 -1.92 -48.11
C ASP A 139 4.38 -2.67 -47.44
N GLY A 140 3.44 -1.96 -46.81
CA GLY A 140 2.32 -2.53 -46.07
C GLY A 140 2.62 -2.86 -44.60
N GLY A 141 3.83 -2.57 -44.10
CA GLY A 141 4.17 -2.73 -42.69
C GLY A 141 3.45 -1.72 -41.78
N PHE A 142 3.17 -2.12 -40.54
CA PHE A 142 2.55 -1.27 -39.51
C PHE A 142 3.45 -1.11 -38.29
N CYS A 143 3.30 0.02 -37.61
CA CYS A 143 4.04 0.38 -36.42
C CYS A 143 3.07 1.06 -35.44
N SER A 144 2.74 0.39 -34.33
CA SER A 144 1.85 0.92 -33.28
C SER A 144 2.61 1.28 -32.00
N GLY A 145 2.14 2.32 -31.32
CA GLY A 145 2.60 2.72 -29.99
C GLY A 145 1.91 1.99 -28.84
N ASN A 146 1.40 0.78 -29.04
CA ASN A 146 0.69 0.04 -27.99
C ASN A 146 1.65 -0.33 -26.83
N PRO A 147 1.39 0.18 -25.60
CA PRO A 147 2.23 -0.14 -24.44
C PRO A 147 2.08 -1.57 -23.92
N GLY A 148 1.03 -2.31 -24.30
CA GLY A 148 0.73 -3.65 -23.84
C GLY A 148 1.78 -4.70 -24.18
N TYR A 149 2.56 -4.53 -25.25
CA TYR A 149 3.53 -5.54 -25.65
C TYR A 149 4.81 -5.38 -24.84
N ALA A 150 5.04 -6.32 -23.92
CA ALA A 150 6.22 -6.35 -23.06
C ALA A 150 7.34 -7.19 -23.71
N CYS A 151 8.37 -6.52 -24.21
CA CYS A 151 9.66 -7.09 -24.56
C CYS A 151 10.77 -6.13 -24.08
N ALA A 152 11.96 -6.65 -23.78
CA ALA A 152 13.10 -5.79 -23.48
C ALA A 152 13.39 -4.89 -24.69
N ASN A 153 13.21 -3.57 -24.52
CA ASN A 153 13.18 -2.57 -25.60
C ASN A 153 11.89 -2.49 -26.44
N CYS A 154 10.70 -2.81 -25.91
CA CYS A 154 9.46 -2.63 -26.69
C CYS A 154 9.12 -1.15 -26.99
N ASN A 155 9.69 -0.21 -26.24
CA ASN A 155 9.86 1.20 -26.62
C ASN A 155 10.77 1.43 -27.86
N LYS A 156 11.33 0.37 -28.46
CA LYS A 156 12.14 0.37 -29.69
C LYS A 156 11.60 -0.56 -30.79
N GLY A 157 10.64 -1.44 -30.47
CA GLY A 157 9.83 -2.12 -31.48
C GLY A 157 10.27 -3.46 -32.06
N THR A 158 9.29 -4.16 -32.67
CA THR A 158 9.51 -5.31 -33.58
C THR A 158 8.57 -5.21 -34.79
N ALA A 159 9.10 -5.50 -35.99
CA ALA A 159 8.34 -5.52 -37.24
C ALA A 159 7.37 -6.70 -37.26
N ALA A 160 6.27 -6.56 -38.00
CA ALA A 160 5.46 -7.70 -38.31
C ALA A 160 4.72 -7.60 -39.64
N GLY A 161 4.34 -8.77 -40.14
CA GLY A 161 3.58 -8.95 -41.38
C GLY A 161 2.09 -8.60 -41.23
N THR A 162 1.23 -9.33 -41.92
CA THR A 162 -0.22 -9.09 -42.00
C THR A 162 -0.90 -9.13 -40.62
N ILE A 163 -1.43 -8.00 -40.11
CA ILE A 163 -1.90 -7.90 -38.71
C ILE A 163 -3.14 -7.02 -38.47
N ASN A 164 -3.89 -7.40 -37.41
CA ASN A 164 -5.04 -6.72 -36.79
C ASN A 164 -4.64 -5.43 -36.02
N PRO A 165 -5.53 -4.44 -35.84
CA PRO A 165 -5.23 -3.22 -35.09
C PRO A 165 -4.88 -3.45 -33.62
N GLY A 166 -3.90 -2.71 -33.10
CA GLY A 166 -3.64 -2.60 -31.66
C GLY A 166 -2.91 -3.77 -31.02
N ILE A 167 -2.22 -4.62 -31.79
CA ILE A 167 -1.61 -5.86 -31.26
C ILE A 167 -0.07 -5.96 -31.46
N GLN A 168 0.62 -4.84 -31.70
CA GLN A 168 2.07 -4.81 -31.96
C GLN A 168 2.72 -3.53 -31.45
N SER A 169 4.01 -3.56 -31.11
CA SER A 169 4.74 -2.40 -30.59
C SER A 169 5.99 -2.10 -31.42
N CYS A 170 6.19 -0.82 -31.77
CA CYS A 170 7.32 -0.28 -32.52
C CYS A 170 7.89 1.01 -31.85
N LEU A 171 8.75 1.80 -32.54
CA LEU A 171 9.07 3.21 -32.18
C LEU A 171 7.85 4.16 -32.30
N GLY A 172 6.68 3.72 -31.83
CA GLY A 172 5.46 4.49 -31.76
C GLY A 172 5.42 5.33 -30.48
N CYS A 173 4.60 6.37 -30.49
CA CYS A 173 4.31 7.20 -29.33
C CYS A 173 2.94 6.79 -28.77
N GLN A 174 2.65 7.21 -27.55
CA GLN A 174 1.35 6.99 -26.93
C GLN A 174 0.99 8.21 -26.09
N LEU A 175 -0.31 8.46 -25.95
CA LEU A 175 -0.82 9.51 -25.07
C LEU A 175 -1.74 8.85 -24.04
N LYS A 176 -1.52 9.21 -22.78
CA LYS A 176 -2.32 8.73 -21.64
C LYS A 176 -3.27 9.85 -21.25
N LEU A 177 -4.52 9.51 -21.01
CA LEU A 177 -5.59 10.48 -20.77
C LEU A 177 -6.47 10.03 -19.61
N LEU A 178 -6.84 10.96 -18.73
CA LEU A 178 -7.87 10.75 -17.72
C LEU A 178 -9.19 11.38 -18.19
N VAL A 179 -10.25 10.59 -18.05
CA VAL A 179 -11.62 11.08 -18.10
C VAL A 179 -12.15 11.07 -16.69
N ASN A 180 -12.58 12.23 -16.21
CA ASN A 180 -13.15 12.36 -14.88
C ASN A 180 -14.20 13.48 -14.90
N SER A 181 -15.45 13.10 -14.66
CA SER A 181 -16.63 13.97 -14.60
C SER A 181 -16.49 15.14 -13.63
N ASN A 182 -15.54 15.07 -12.69
CA ASN A 182 -15.37 16.07 -11.65
C ASN A 182 -14.12 16.93 -11.87
N TYR A 183 -13.30 16.65 -12.89
CA TYR A 183 -11.98 17.27 -13.07
C TYR A 183 -12.01 18.78 -13.42
N SER A 184 -13.10 19.30 -13.98
CA SER A 184 -13.21 20.72 -14.35
C SER A 184 -13.26 21.66 -13.16
N ASN A 185 -13.44 21.17 -11.94
CA ASN A 185 -13.89 22.03 -10.88
C ASN A 185 -12.71 22.46 -10.00
N GLN A 186 -12.45 23.77 -9.97
CA GLN A 186 -11.86 24.44 -8.82
C GLN A 186 -12.61 24.04 -7.52
N GLU A 187 -13.87 23.61 -7.65
CA GLU A 187 -14.70 23.00 -6.60
C GLU A 187 -14.20 21.64 -6.11
N LEU A 188 -13.38 20.88 -6.84
CA LEU A 188 -12.72 19.69 -6.28
C LEU A 188 -11.91 20.10 -5.05
N ARG A 189 -11.18 21.23 -5.10
CA ARG A 189 -10.46 21.74 -3.93
C ARG A 189 -11.35 22.40 -2.86
N SER A 190 -12.64 22.63 -3.15
CA SER A 190 -13.63 23.11 -2.17
C SER A 190 -14.48 21.99 -1.57
N GLY A 191 -14.24 20.73 -1.97
CA GLY A 191 -14.90 19.55 -1.39
C GLY A 191 -14.34 19.16 -0.03
N ILE A 192 -14.78 18.00 0.48
CA ILE A 192 -14.29 17.41 1.72
C ILE A 192 -12.83 16.96 1.52
N ASP A 193 -11.88 17.53 2.29
CA ASP A 193 -10.48 17.09 2.30
C ASP A 193 -10.32 15.83 3.18
N LEU A 194 -10.26 14.66 2.54
CA LEU A 194 -10.08 13.38 3.21
C LEU A 194 -8.77 13.26 3.97
N LYS A 195 -7.78 14.11 3.71
CA LYS A 195 -6.57 14.14 4.54
C LYS A 195 -6.91 14.35 6.02
N SER A 196 -7.89 15.20 6.30
CA SER A 196 -8.37 15.46 7.66
C SER A 196 -9.13 14.28 8.28
N TYR A 197 -9.75 13.42 7.47
CA TYR A 197 -10.51 12.25 7.92
C TYR A 197 -9.61 11.05 8.17
N TRP A 198 -8.58 10.84 7.35
CA TRP A 198 -7.65 9.72 7.51
C TRP A 198 -6.63 9.94 8.64
N ASN A 199 -6.16 11.18 8.82
CA ASN A 199 -5.22 11.58 9.88
C ASN A 199 -4.05 10.58 10.10
N LEU A 200 -3.28 10.27 9.04
CA LEU A 200 -2.23 9.24 9.07
C LEU A 200 -0.85 9.82 9.40
N ASN A 201 -0.77 10.65 10.45
CA ASN A 201 0.51 11.18 10.92
C ASN A 201 1.25 10.12 11.76
N PRO A 202 2.58 9.95 11.63
CA PRO A 202 3.36 9.04 12.47
C PRO A 202 3.10 9.25 13.96
N GLY A 203 2.95 8.14 14.69
CA GLY A 203 2.61 8.15 16.11
C GLY A 203 1.11 8.19 16.42
N ASN A 204 0.24 8.47 15.45
CA ASN A 204 -1.19 8.27 15.64
C ASN A 204 -1.53 6.78 15.81
N SER A 205 -2.51 6.49 16.66
CA SER A 205 -3.00 5.12 16.83
C SER A 205 -4.45 5.08 17.27
N TRP A 206 -5.10 3.94 17.02
CA TRP A 206 -6.49 3.66 17.33
C TRP A 206 -6.61 2.26 17.89
N THR A 207 -7.46 2.09 18.88
CA THR A 207 -7.82 0.81 19.47
C THR A 207 -9.31 0.56 19.32
N TYR A 208 -9.64 -0.68 18.97
CA TYR A 208 -10.98 -1.09 18.66
C TYR A 208 -11.37 -2.29 19.50
N ILE A 209 -12.63 -2.36 19.89
CA ILE A 209 -13.31 -3.60 20.27
C ILE A 209 -14.12 -4.07 19.08
N GLY A 210 -14.18 -5.37 18.87
CA GLY A 210 -14.97 -5.93 17.79
C GLY A 210 -15.49 -7.32 18.09
N TYR A 211 -16.36 -7.77 17.19
CA TYR A 211 -16.86 -9.13 17.15
C TYR A 211 -16.78 -9.68 15.73
N ASN A 212 -16.73 -11.00 15.63
CA ASN A 212 -16.72 -11.75 14.38
C ASN A 212 -17.67 -12.95 14.50
N THR A 213 -18.62 -13.05 13.58
CA THR A 213 -19.62 -14.12 13.46
C THR A 213 -19.52 -14.85 12.12
N PHE A 214 -18.41 -14.72 11.39
CA PHE A 214 -18.15 -15.59 10.21
C PHE A 214 -17.97 -17.05 10.62
N THR A 215 -17.55 -17.29 11.86
CA THR A 215 -17.49 -18.61 12.50
C THR A 215 -18.81 -18.96 13.20
N SER A 216 -19.02 -20.24 13.51
CA SER A 216 -20.22 -20.73 14.21
C SER A 216 -20.43 -20.14 15.61
N THR A 217 -19.39 -19.54 16.19
CA THR A 217 -19.44 -18.83 17.47
C THR A 217 -19.05 -17.37 17.26
N THR A 218 -19.74 -16.46 17.96
CA THR A 218 -19.36 -15.05 18.04
C THR A 218 -18.08 -14.92 18.83
N ALA A 219 -17.00 -14.49 18.17
CA ALA A 219 -15.73 -14.25 18.79
C ALA A 219 -15.49 -12.75 18.98
N ASN A 220 -15.24 -12.33 20.22
CA ASN A 220 -14.83 -10.96 20.55
C ASN A 220 -13.31 -10.81 20.40
N PHE A 221 -12.87 -9.61 20.04
CA PHE A 221 -11.46 -9.28 19.90
C PHE A 221 -11.20 -7.80 20.15
N ASN A 222 -9.94 -7.47 20.40
CA ASN A 222 -9.39 -6.13 20.31
C ASN A 222 -8.42 -6.04 19.13
N SER A 223 -8.44 -4.90 18.46
CA SER A 223 -7.51 -4.58 17.38
C SER A 223 -6.87 -3.22 17.61
N ARG A 224 -5.67 -3.04 17.08
CA ARG A 224 -4.96 -1.76 17.09
C ARG A 224 -4.50 -1.42 15.68
N LEU A 225 -4.77 -0.18 15.27
CA LEU A 225 -4.15 0.46 14.11
C LEU A 225 -3.12 1.47 14.62
N SER A 226 -1.92 1.49 14.05
CA SER A 226 -0.88 2.46 14.38
C SER A 226 -0.13 2.93 13.15
N ILE A 227 0.28 4.20 13.15
CA ILE A 227 1.06 4.80 12.07
C ILE A 227 2.52 4.83 12.49
N GLU A 228 3.35 4.16 11.68
CA GLU A 228 4.79 4.12 11.86
C GLU A 228 5.47 5.37 11.27
N GLU A 229 6.79 5.48 11.43
CA GLU A 229 7.57 6.45 10.68
C GLU A 229 7.42 6.24 9.17
N LYS A 230 7.51 7.32 8.39
CA LYS A 230 7.54 7.21 6.93
C LYS A 230 8.77 6.43 6.48
N VAL A 231 8.62 5.72 5.38
CA VAL A 231 9.67 4.85 4.83
C VAL A 231 9.87 5.11 3.34
N ASN A 232 11.08 4.90 2.86
CA ASN A 232 11.36 4.70 1.45
C ASN A 232 11.26 3.20 1.19
N ALA A 233 10.28 2.78 0.40
CA ALA A 233 10.21 1.43 -0.13
C ALA A 233 10.32 1.51 -1.65
N CYS A 234 11.43 1.00 -2.18
CA CYS A 234 11.65 0.89 -3.63
C CYS A 234 11.55 2.22 -4.38
N GLY A 235 12.03 3.32 -3.79
CA GLY A 235 12.00 4.66 -4.39
C GLY A 235 10.76 5.49 -4.09
N TYR A 236 9.80 4.96 -3.32
CA TYR A 236 8.57 5.68 -2.94
C TYR A 236 8.56 6.02 -1.46
N THR A 237 8.16 7.25 -1.14
CA THR A 237 7.85 7.67 0.23
C THR A 237 6.48 7.13 0.60
N LEU A 238 6.40 6.26 1.61
CA LEU A 238 5.18 5.60 2.05
C LEU A 238 4.98 5.74 3.55
N THR A 239 3.71 5.75 3.96
CA THR A 239 3.27 5.74 5.35
C THR A 239 2.86 4.32 5.72
N PRO A 240 3.55 3.65 6.66
CA PRO A 240 3.14 2.31 7.07
C PRO A 240 1.97 2.34 8.06
N LEU A 241 0.93 1.56 7.78
CA LEU A 241 -0.25 1.34 8.62
C LEU A 241 -0.16 -0.06 9.19
N ARG A 242 0.07 -0.16 10.49
CA ARG A 242 0.21 -1.42 11.23
C ARG A 242 -1.09 -1.80 11.91
N PHE A 243 -1.64 -2.95 11.54
CA PHE A 243 -2.80 -3.59 12.16
C PHE A 243 -2.36 -4.81 12.97
N THR A 244 -2.65 -4.79 14.27
CA THR A 244 -2.42 -5.89 15.21
C THR A 244 -3.69 -6.22 15.98
N LYS A 245 -3.73 -7.38 16.64
CA LYS A 245 -4.90 -7.88 17.36
C LYS A 245 -4.53 -8.81 18.51
N ASP A 246 -5.43 -8.95 19.46
CA ASP A 246 -5.28 -9.89 20.59
C ASP A 246 -5.78 -11.32 20.27
N SER A 247 -6.46 -11.48 19.14
CA SER A 247 -7.17 -12.70 18.78
C SER A 247 -7.17 -12.93 17.27
N VAL A 248 -7.03 -14.19 16.85
CA VAL A 248 -7.10 -14.59 15.44
C VAL A 248 -8.43 -14.23 14.77
N TYR A 249 -9.48 -13.93 15.54
CA TYR A 249 -10.78 -13.54 15.00
C TYR A 249 -10.87 -12.05 14.63
N GLY A 250 -9.90 -11.24 15.04
CA GLY A 250 -9.85 -9.83 14.68
C GLY A 250 -9.42 -9.58 13.24
N TYR A 251 -9.63 -8.36 12.77
CA TYR A 251 -9.20 -7.91 11.44
C TYR A 251 -7.68 -7.93 11.31
N TRP A 252 -7.06 -8.39 10.23
CA TRP A 252 -7.55 -8.70 8.88
C TRP A 252 -7.59 -10.22 8.57
N ASN A 253 -8.08 -10.59 7.37
CA ASN A 253 -8.10 -11.94 6.78
C ASN A 253 -9.18 -12.94 7.26
N ASN A 254 -10.19 -12.50 8.01
CA ASN A 254 -11.33 -13.34 8.39
C ASN A 254 -12.40 -13.48 7.28
N LYS A 255 -11.98 -13.41 6.00
CA LYS A 255 -12.88 -13.09 4.87
C LYS A 255 -13.81 -14.23 4.45
N ASN A 256 -13.56 -15.47 4.90
CA ASN A 256 -14.35 -16.65 4.54
C ASN A 256 -14.80 -17.42 5.79
N THR A 257 -15.93 -18.12 5.69
CA THR A 257 -16.77 -18.65 6.79
C THR A 257 -16.13 -19.75 7.67
N THR A 258 -14.84 -20.03 7.53
CA THR A 258 -14.14 -21.08 8.31
C THR A 258 -12.75 -20.71 8.80
N ASP A 259 -12.05 -19.79 8.12
CA ASP A 259 -10.65 -19.50 8.47
C ASP A 259 -10.57 -18.29 9.41
N PRO A 260 -10.07 -18.47 10.65
CA PRO A 260 -9.77 -17.33 11.49
C PRO A 260 -8.72 -16.47 10.78
N GLY A 261 -8.77 -15.15 10.98
CA GLY A 261 -7.74 -14.24 10.50
C GLY A 261 -6.40 -14.51 11.19
N THR A 262 -5.64 -15.51 10.75
CA THR A 262 -4.38 -15.94 11.37
C THR A 262 -3.20 -15.00 11.12
N ALA A 263 -3.47 -13.77 10.70
CA ALA A 263 -2.44 -12.82 10.32
C ALA A 263 -2.71 -11.37 10.78
N ASN A 264 -1.63 -10.70 11.12
CA ASN A 264 -1.52 -9.24 11.23
C ASN A 264 -1.09 -8.66 9.89
N LEU A 265 -1.31 -7.35 9.72
CA LEU A 265 -1.15 -6.69 8.42
C LEU A 265 -0.42 -5.37 8.58
N ARG A 266 0.48 -5.10 7.65
CA ARG A 266 1.15 -3.81 7.50
C ARG A 266 0.99 -3.32 6.07
N PHE A 267 0.11 -2.34 5.86
CA PHE A 267 -0.01 -1.66 4.58
C PHE A 267 1.07 -0.59 4.45
N LEU A 268 1.72 -0.52 3.29
CA LEU A 268 2.58 0.61 2.93
C LEU A 268 1.82 1.47 1.93
N VAL A 269 1.30 2.59 2.42
CA VAL A 269 0.39 3.43 1.65
C VAL A 269 1.07 4.71 1.17
N SER A 270 0.68 5.16 -0.02
CA SER A 270 0.90 6.53 -0.44
C SER A 270 -0.12 7.44 0.25
N TYR A 271 0.29 8.56 0.83
CA TYR A 271 -0.63 9.40 1.58
C TYR A 271 -0.48 10.88 1.22
N PHE A 272 -1.13 11.30 0.13
CA PHE A 272 -1.18 12.70 -0.29
C PHE A 272 0.22 13.33 -0.38
N GLU A 273 1.20 12.55 -0.86
CA GLU A 273 2.60 12.93 -0.91
C GLU A 273 2.83 13.94 -2.04
N PRO A 274 3.27 15.17 -1.72
CA PRO A 274 3.55 16.18 -2.74
C PRO A 274 4.57 15.69 -3.76
N ASN A 275 4.41 16.11 -5.01
CA ASN A 275 5.35 15.83 -6.12
C ASN A 275 5.53 14.34 -6.46
N THR A 276 4.71 13.45 -5.90
CA THR A 276 4.65 12.04 -6.30
C THR A 276 3.46 11.88 -7.21
N ALA A 277 3.69 11.41 -8.44
CA ALA A 277 2.62 11.12 -9.40
C ALA A 277 1.51 10.31 -8.71
N TRP A 278 0.24 10.61 -9.02
CA TRP A 278 -1.01 10.11 -8.41
C TRP A 278 -1.13 10.28 -6.88
N SER A 279 -0.08 10.03 -6.09
CA SER A 279 -0.13 10.13 -4.63
C SER A 279 -0.43 11.55 -4.15
N GLU A 280 -0.08 12.61 -4.87
CA GLU A 280 -0.42 13.98 -4.45
C GLU A 280 -1.94 14.20 -4.27
N ASN A 281 -2.74 13.46 -5.04
CA ASN A 281 -4.19 13.59 -5.09
C ASN A 281 -4.91 12.31 -4.65
N THR A 282 -4.19 11.24 -4.30
CA THR A 282 -4.80 9.95 -3.95
C THR A 282 -4.11 9.28 -2.76
N PHE A 283 -4.86 8.40 -2.11
CA PHE A 283 -4.46 7.56 -1.01
C PHE A 283 -4.71 6.09 -1.39
N GLY A 284 -3.71 5.24 -1.19
CA GLY A 284 -3.79 3.84 -1.58
C GLY A 284 -2.57 3.01 -1.15
N ALA A 285 -2.70 1.69 -1.14
CA ALA A 285 -1.61 0.78 -0.78
C ALA A 285 -0.75 0.39 -1.99
N LEU A 286 0.57 0.50 -1.84
CA LEU A 286 1.53 0.03 -2.86
C LEU A 286 2.06 -1.35 -2.54
N TYR A 287 2.17 -1.64 -1.25
CA TYR A 287 2.60 -2.93 -0.76
C TYR A 287 1.76 -3.30 0.46
N SER A 288 1.52 -4.59 0.65
CA SER A 288 1.08 -5.12 1.93
C SER A 288 2.04 -6.20 2.39
N LYS A 289 2.35 -6.18 3.69
CA LYS A 289 3.11 -7.22 4.35
C LYS A 289 2.24 -7.90 5.37
N VAL A 290 2.28 -9.22 5.35
CA VAL A 290 1.47 -10.06 6.22
C VAL A 290 2.38 -10.74 7.23
N TYR A 291 1.93 -10.82 8.47
CA TYR A 291 2.67 -11.43 9.57
C TYR A 291 1.77 -12.45 10.23
N SER A 292 2.29 -13.63 10.56
CA SER A 292 1.52 -14.65 11.26
C SER A 292 1.15 -14.16 12.66
N PHE A 293 -0.09 -14.42 13.08
CA PHE A 293 -0.54 -14.06 14.41
C PHE A 293 0.37 -14.69 15.49
N PRO A 294 0.86 -13.91 16.47
CA PRO A 294 1.78 -14.39 17.49
C PRO A 294 1.04 -15.19 18.57
N ALA A 295 0.61 -16.41 18.23
CA ALA A 295 -0.24 -17.27 19.08
C ALA A 295 0.36 -17.61 20.46
N ASN A 296 1.69 -17.55 20.59
CA ASN A 296 2.40 -17.83 21.83
C ASN A 296 2.73 -16.56 22.64
N SER A 297 2.38 -15.37 22.16
CA SER A 297 2.62 -14.12 22.90
C SER A 297 1.60 -13.98 24.04
N THR A 298 2.07 -13.49 25.19
CA THR A 298 1.20 -13.09 26.30
C THR A 298 0.50 -11.75 26.04
N LEU A 299 0.92 -11.02 25.00
CA LEU A 299 0.33 -9.74 24.60
C LEU A 299 0.29 -9.60 23.06
N PRO A 300 -0.50 -10.43 22.35
CA PRO A 300 -0.48 -10.47 20.88
C PRO A 300 -0.79 -9.13 20.20
N ILE A 301 -1.64 -8.29 20.80
CA ILE A 301 -2.03 -6.98 20.25
C ILE A 301 -0.85 -6.00 20.13
N SER A 302 0.25 -6.24 20.85
CA SER A 302 1.44 -5.38 20.83
C SER A 302 2.46 -5.76 19.77
N GLU A 303 2.25 -6.87 19.06
CA GLU A 303 3.24 -7.50 18.20
C GLU A 303 2.68 -7.79 16.80
N LEU A 304 3.54 -7.69 15.77
CA LEU A 304 3.21 -8.15 14.42
C LEU A 304 3.24 -9.68 14.32
N GLY A 305 4.16 -10.34 15.02
CA GLY A 305 4.49 -11.75 14.80
C GLY A 305 5.52 -11.93 13.67
N PRO A 306 5.89 -13.18 13.31
CA PRO A 306 6.86 -13.45 12.26
C PRO A 306 6.28 -13.14 10.88
N ILE A 307 7.10 -12.62 9.96
CA ILE A 307 6.68 -12.36 8.59
C ILE A 307 6.14 -13.63 7.92
N ASN A 308 5.00 -13.49 7.24
CA ASN A 308 4.38 -14.54 6.44
C ASN A 308 4.46 -14.16 4.95
N PRO A 309 5.53 -14.58 4.25
CA PRO A 309 5.77 -14.14 2.88
C PRO A 309 4.76 -14.70 1.87
N THR A 310 3.98 -15.72 2.20
CA THR A 310 3.02 -16.33 1.25
C THR A 310 1.84 -15.42 0.92
N HIS A 311 1.61 -14.37 1.73
CA HIS A 311 0.50 -13.43 1.56
C HIS A 311 0.97 -11.98 1.36
N ASN A 312 2.27 -11.74 1.20
CA ASN A 312 2.77 -10.42 0.85
C ASN A 312 2.26 -10.04 -0.54
N VAL A 313 1.64 -8.87 -0.66
CA VAL A 313 1.16 -8.38 -1.96
C VAL A 313 2.01 -7.20 -2.36
N ASN A 314 2.74 -7.38 -3.45
CA ASN A 314 3.34 -6.29 -4.18
C ASN A 314 2.32 -5.75 -5.18
N ASN A 315 1.62 -4.65 -4.83
CA ASN A 315 0.69 -4.01 -5.76
C ASN A 315 1.44 -3.16 -6.82
N ARG A 316 2.77 -3.11 -6.79
CA ARG A 316 3.59 -2.35 -7.75
C ARG A 316 3.55 -3.01 -9.11
N MET A 317 2.74 -2.44 -9.98
CA MET A 317 2.71 -2.78 -11.41
C MET A 317 3.49 -1.78 -12.26
N TYR A 318 3.89 -0.66 -11.66
CA TYR A 318 4.49 0.48 -12.34
C TYR A 318 5.79 0.16 -13.08
N ASP A 319 6.60 -0.78 -12.58
CA ASP A 319 7.94 -1.03 -13.13
C ASP A 319 7.95 -1.96 -14.34
N THR A 320 6.98 -2.85 -14.44
CA THR A 320 6.90 -3.87 -15.51
C THR A 320 5.79 -3.57 -16.51
N PHE A 321 4.74 -2.88 -16.09
CA PHE A 321 3.65 -2.40 -16.93
C PHE A 321 3.39 -0.93 -16.61
N PRO A 322 4.21 0.00 -17.16
CA PRO A 322 4.16 1.43 -16.88
C PRO A 322 2.92 2.07 -17.51
N PHE A 323 1.84 1.30 -17.73
CA PHE A 323 0.63 1.73 -18.37
C PHE A 323 -0.69 1.45 -17.64
N SER A 324 -0.67 0.65 -16.58
CA SER A 324 -1.93 0.12 -16.03
C SER A 324 -2.55 1.00 -14.95
N TYR A 325 -1.82 2.01 -14.45
CA TYR A 325 -2.23 2.93 -13.38
C TYR A 325 -1.50 4.25 -13.59
N PHE A 326 -2.21 5.36 -13.77
CA PHE A 326 -1.58 6.66 -14.05
C PHE A 326 -1.98 7.78 -13.11
N TYR A 327 -3.24 7.77 -12.71
CA TYR A 327 -3.93 8.79 -11.94
C TYR A 327 -4.29 8.30 -10.55
N TYR A 328 -4.37 6.98 -10.35
CA TYR A 328 -4.71 6.38 -9.07
C TYR A 328 -3.60 5.47 -8.55
N ALA A 329 -3.52 5.38 -7.22
CA ALA A 329 -2.74 4.33 -6.57
C ALA A 329 -3.17 2.93 -7.08
N PRO A 330 -2.25 1.94 -7.14
CA PRO A 330 -2.57 0.59 -7.58
C PRO A 330 -3.72 -0.02 -6.77
N TYR A 331 -3.65 0.08 -5.43
CA TYR A 331 -4.74 -0.29 -4.54
C TYR A 331 -5.35 1.00 -3.97
N LEU A 332 -6.27 1.62 -4.71
CA LEU A 332 -6.85 2.90 -4.35
C LEU A 332 -7.86 2.75 -3.21
N TYR A 333 -7.72 3.61 -2.19
CA TYR A 333 -8.73 3.78 -1.16
C TYR A 333 -9.49 5.10 -1.33
N ALA A 334 -8.81 6.18 -1.70
CA ALA A 334 -9.50 7.44 -1.92
C ALA A 334 -8.77 8.51 -2.75
N GLU A 335 -9.53 9.45 -3.31
CA GLU A 335 -9.02 10.76 -3.75
C GLU A 335 -8.90 11.72 -2.56
N ARG A 336 -8.02 12.72 -2.62
CA ARG A 336 -7.81 13.65 -1.51
C ARG A 336 -9.03 14.49 -1.24
N TYR A 337 -9.54 15.12 -2.28
CA TYR A 337 -10.70 15.98 -2.16
C TYR A 337 -11.87 15.27 -2.79
N ILE A 338 -13.01 15.27 -2.10
CA ILE A 338 -14.21 14.60 -2.58
C ILE A 338 -15.45 15.49 -2.48
N GLN A 339 -16.49 15.14 -3.24
CA GLN A 339 -17.83 15.69 -3.10
C GLN A 339 -18.72 14.72 -2.32
N PRO A 340 -19.75 15.21 -1.61
CA PRO A 340 -20.76 14.35 -1.00
C PRO A 340 -21.37 13.39 -2.03
N ASN A 341 -21.59 12.13 -1.64
CA ASN A 341 -22.15 11.06 -2.48
C ASN A 341 -21.31 10.69 -3.71
N TRP A 342 -20.03 11.09 -3.76
CA TRP A 342 -19.17 10.70 -4.86
C TRP A 342 -19.01 9.17 -4.90
N ASN A 343 -19.16 8.61 -6.10
CA ASN A 343 -18.94 7.22 -6.44
C ASN A 343 -17.72 7.09 -7.37
N LEU A 344 -16.74 6.31 -6.93
CA LEU A 344 -15.60 5.87 -7.74
C LEU A 344 -15.79 4.40 -8.07
N GLU A 345 -15.90 4.09 -9.36
CA GLU A 345 -15.93 2.72 -9.85
C GLU A 345 -14.69 2.47 -10.70
N ARG A 346 -14.02 1.35 -10.45
CA ARG A 346 -12.82 0.97 -11.17
C ARG A 346 -12.72 -0.54 -11.28
N VAL A 347 -12.22 -1.00 -12.42
CA VAL A 347 -11.70 -2.36 -12.57
C VAL A 347 -10.19 -2.26 -12.68
N ASP A 348 -9.46 -3.05 -11.92
CA ASP A 348 -8.01 -3.13 -12.03
C ASP A 348 -7.51 -4.57 -12.13
N ARG A 349 -6.23 -4.72 -12.45
CA ARG A 349 -5.53 -5.99 -12.48
C ARG A 349 -4.38 -5.97 -11.50
N LEU A 350 -4.65 -5.95 -10.22
CA LEU A 350 -3.57 -6.04 -9.25
C LEU A 350 -2.95 -7.44 -9.24
N TYR A 351 -1.75 -7.55 -9.79
CA TYR A 351 -0.99 -8.80 -9.85
C TYR A 351 -0.37 -9.11 -8.49
N SER A 352 -0.54 -10.35 -8.02
CA SER A 352 0.20 -10.86 -6.85
C SER A 352 1.39 -11.69 -7.32
N THR A 353 2.53 -11.53 -6.65
CA THR A 353 3.68 -12.42 -6.85
C THR A 353 3.34 -13.79 -6.28
N LYS A 354 3.41 -14.84 -7.10
CA LYS A 354 3.18 -16.21 -6.61
C LYS A 354 4.31 -16.58 -5.64
N THR A 355 3.94 -16.89 -4.40
CA THR A 355 4.67 -17.75 -3.45
C THR A 355 6.19 -17.57 -3.41
N GLY A 356 6.68 -16.76 -2.47
CA GLY A 356 8.11 -16.69 -2.15
C GLY A 356 8.40 -15.50 -1.25
N ALA A 357 9.54 -15.55 -0.53
CA ALA A 357 10.11 -14.41 0.18
C ALA A 357 10.66 -13.37 -0.81
N ASP A 358 9.88 -13.02 -1.84
CA ASP A 358 10.29 -12.07 -2.85
C ASP A 358 10.57 -10.73 -2.17
N PRO A 359 11.73 -10.10 -2.45
CA PRO A 359 12.01 -8.79 -1.92
C PRO A 359 10.93 -7.82 -2.39
N ILE A 360 10.58 -6.84 -1.55
CA ILE A 360 9.48 -5.88 -1.81
C ILE A 360 9.62 -5.20 -3.18
N CYS A 361 10.85 -5.06 -3.67
CA CYS A 361 11.17 -4.28 -4.86
C CYS A 361 11.16 -5.05 -6.19
N PRO A 362 11.79 -6.23 -6.34
CA PRO A 362 11.64 -7.06 -7.52
C PRO A 362 10.31 -7.81 -7.48
N GLY A 363 9.34 -7.38 -8.27
CA GLY A 363 8.09 -8.12 -8.46
C GLY A 363 8.27 -9.23 -9.49
N ASN A 364 8.25 -10.50 -9.07
CA ASN A 364 8.08 -11.61 -10.02
C ASN A 364 6.61 -11.69 -10.44
N TYR A 365 6.35 -11.11 -11.59
CA TYR A 365 5.04 -11.01 -12.19
C TYR A 365 4.48 -12.39 -12.58
N ASN A 366 3.22 -12.67 -12.23
CA ASN A 366 2.53 -13.90 -12.60
C ASN A 366 1.17 -13.59 -13.26
N GLN A 367 1.11 -13.62 -14.60
CA GLN A 367 -0.14 -13.48 -15.36
C GLN A 367 -1.10 -14.65 -15.20
N ALA A 368 -0.58 -15.82 -14.83
CA ALA A 368 -1.27 -17.10 -15.06
C ALA A 368 -2.44 -17.36 -14.09
N THR A 369 -2.63 -16.53 -13.06
CA THR A 369 -3.66 -16.73 -12.03
C THR A 369 -4.76 -15.66 -12.00
N ASP A 370 -4.72 -14.69 -12.92
CA ASP A 370 -5.28 -13.39 -12.60
C ASP A 370 -6.61 -13.10 -13.29
N TYR A 371 -7.56 -12.68 -12.45
CA TYR A 371 -8.83 -12.08 -12.83
C TYR A 371 -8.78 -10.59 -12.48
N PRO A 372 -9.39 -9.70 -13.28
CA PRO A 372 -9.51 -8.31 -12.89
C PRO A 372 -10.30 -8.21 -11.57
N ARG A 373 -9.98 -7.21 -10.74
CA ARG A 373 -10.72 -6.86 -9.53
C ARG A 373 -11.61 -5.66 -9.81
N TYR A 374 -12.82 -5.71 -9.28
CA TYR A 374 -13.76 -4.62 -9.28
C TYR A 374 -13.69 -3.89 -7.94
N TRP A 375 -13.71 -2.57 -8.04
CA TRP A 375 -13.72 -1.62 -6.94
C TRP A 375 -14.90 -0.68 -7.12
N ASN A 376 -15.72 -0.54 -6.10
CA ASN A 376 -16.71 0.53 -6.01
C ASN A 376 -16.60 1.20 -4.65
N ILE A 377 -16.22 2.47 -4.64
CA ILE A 377 -16.04 3.26 -3.41
C ILE A 377 -17.04 4.41 -3.46
N ARG A 378 -17.91 4.49 -2.45
CA ARG A 378 -18.82 5.61 -2.26
C ARG A 378 -18.54 6.35 -0.98
N TYR A 379 -18.63 7.67 -1.04
CA TYR A 379 -18.43 8.55 0.11
C TYR A 379 -19.77 9.14 0.55
N ILE A 380 -20.22 8.77 1.74
CA ILE A 380 -21.58 9.06 2.22
C ILE A 380 -21.46 9.68 3.61
N GLU A 381 -22.09 10.84 3.82
CA GLU A 381 -22.20 11.43 5.16
C GLU A 381 -23.12 10.57 6.03
N ASP A 382 -22.72 10.31 7.26
CA ASP A 382 -23.42 9.40 8.17
C ASP A 382 -23.19 9.83 9.63
N ASN A 383 -23.76 9.07 10.58
CA ASN A 383 -23.46 9.20 12.00
C ASN A 383 -23.07 7.83 12.58
N VAL A 384 -22.24 7.85 13.62
CA VAL A 384 -21.87 6.64 14.33
C VAL A 384 -21.89 6.86 15.83
N ASP A 385 -22.09 5.78 16.55
CA ASP A 385 -21.94 5.73 18.00
C ASP A 385 -20.95 4.61 18.39
N THR A 386 -19.82 5.03 18.94
CA THR A 386 -18.72 4.17 19.41
C THR A 386 -18.32 4.58 20.83
N PRO A 387 -17.72 3.68 21.62
CA PRO A 387 -17.32 4.01 22.99
C PRO A 387 -16.44 5.27 23.13
N ALA A 388 -15.58 5.57 22.14
CA ALA A 388 -14.71 6.74 22.16
C ALA A 388 -15.20 7.96 21.36
N TYR A 389 -16.20 7.79 20.49
CA TYR A 389 -16.70 8.84 19.61
C TYR A 389 -18.16 8.61 19.23
N SER A 390 -18.95 9.67 19.31
CA SER A 390 -20.34 9.71 18.85
C SER A 390 -20.56 11.00 18.08
N GLY A 391 -21.06 10.91 16.85
CA GLY A 391 -21.26 12.09 16.01
C GLY A 391 -21.13 11.84 14.51
N PRO A 392 -20.98 12.92 13.72
CA PRO A 392 -20.95 12.85 12.27
C PRO A 392 -19.67 12.17 11.78
N VAL A 393 -19.79 11.42 10.70
CA VAL A 393 -18.70 10.72 10.03
C VAL A 393 -18.89 10.76 8.53
N LEU A 394 -17.79 10.53 7.82
CA LEU A 394 -17.85 10.15 6.42
C LEU A 394 -17.68 8.64 6.32
N ARG A 395 -18.69 7.96 5.79
CA ARG A 395 -18.66 6.52 5.50
C ARG A 395 -18.15 6.27 4.10
N LEU A 396 -17.09 5.49 4.01
CA LEU A 396 -16.55 4.92 2.79
C LEU A 396 -17.13 3.53 2.63
N ARG A 397 -18.13 3.40 1.75
CA ARG A 397 -18.66 2.10 1.33
C ARG A 397 -17.77 1.56 0.23
N GLN A 398 -16.97 0.56 0.55
CA GLN A 398 -16.04 -0.08 -0.37
C GLN A 398 -16.56 -1.47 -0.76
N ILE A 399 -16.76 -1.70 -2.04
CA ILE A 399 -16.94 -3.02 -2.63
C ILE A 399 -15.64 -3.41 -3.30
N GLU A 400 -15.16 -4.59 -2.96
CA GLU A 400 -14.05 -5.25 -3.63
C GLU A 400 -14.55 -6.61 -4.14
N GLY A 401 -14.35 -6.92 -5.41
CA GLY A 401 -14.81 -8.20 -5.97
C GLY A 401 -13.97 -8.71 -7.13
N LYS A 402 -14.13 -9.99 -7.47
CA LYS A 402 -13.63 -10.56 -8.72
C LYS A 402 -14.50 -10.07 -9.89
N TYR A 403 -13.87 -9.61 -10.97
CA TYR A 403 -14.53 -9.20 -12.20
C TYR A 403 -14.42 -10.29 -13.28
N PRO A 404 -15.50 -10.59 -14.02
CA PRO A 404 -16.86 -10.04 -13.87
C PRO A 404 -17.50 -10.48 -12.55
N LEU A 405 -18.38 -9.62 -12.00
CA LEU A 405 -18.91 -9.64 -10.63
C LEU A 405 -19.72 -10.89 -10.23
N ASN A 406 -19.91 -11.84 -11.16
CA ASN A 406 -20.63 -13.09 -10.99
C ASN A 406 -19.70 -14.33 -10.89
N THR A 407 -18.38 -14.17 -10.84
CA THR A 407 -17.43 -15.30 -11.00
C THR A 407 -16.51 -15.58 -9.81
N GLY A 408 -16.77 -15.01 -8.63
CA GLY A 408 -16.00 -15.34 -7.42
C GLY A 408 -16.30 -14.50 -6.20
N TRP A 409 -15.24 -13.99 -5.55
CA TRP A 409 -15.36 -13.26 -4.29
C TRP A 409 -15.94 -11.87 -4.48
N TYR A 410 -16.69 -11.42 -3.47
CA TYR A 410 -17.34 -10.13 -3.43
C TYR A 410 -17.49 -9.72 -1.97
N ILE A 411 -16.85 -8.64 -1.57
CA ILE A 411 -16.75 -8.20 -0.18
C ILE A 411 -17.16 -6.74 -0.11
N ARG A 412 -17.94 -6.41 0.91
CA ARG A 412 -18.20 -5.03 1.30
C ARG A 412 -17.47 -4.74 2.60
N GLU A 413 -16.75 -3.62 2.62
CA GLU A 413 -16.19 -3.01 3.82
C GLU A 413 -16.73 -1.58 3.91
N ASP A 414 -17.37 -1.23 5.04
CA ASP A 414 -17.79 0.14 5.32
C ASP A 414 -16.85 0.72 6.37
N TRP A 415 -16.04 1.72 5.98
CA TRP A 415 -15.12 2.41 6.88
C TRP A 415 -15.71 3.76 7.26
N TYR A 416 -15.93 3.98 8.55
CA TYR A 416 -16.50 5.21 9.07
C TYR A 416 -15.35 6.08 9.58
N LEU A 417 -15.17 7.26 8.99
CA LEU A 417 -14.09 8.17 9.35
C LEU A 417 -14.64 9.42 10.03
N ALA A 418 -14.10 9.75 11.19
CA ALA A 418 -14.40 11.00 11.88
C ALA A 418 -13.30 12.04 11.61
N PRO A 419 -13.66 13.31 11.36
CA PRO A 419 -12.70 14.36 11.05
C PRO A 419 -11.72 14.56 12.21
N ASN A 420 -10.44 14.68 11.88
CA ASN A 420 -9.29 14.80 12.81
C ASN A 420 -9.08 13.61 13.75
N ILE A 421 -9.88 12.55 13.64
CA ILE A 421 -9.70 11.34 14.43
C ILE A 421 -9.12 10.24 13.55
N GLY A 422 -9.76 9.85 12.45
CA GLY A 422 -9.40 8.65 11.70
C GLY A 422 -10.57 7.70 11.54
N ILE A 423 -10.26 6.41 11.31
CA ILE A 423 -11.23 5.34 11.22
C ILE A 423 -11.80 5.06 12.62
N VAL A 424 -13.11 5.26 12.80
CA VAL A 424 -13.79 5.05 14.09
C VAL A 424 -14.64 3.78 14.13
N GLN A 425 -15.06 3.27 12.97
CA GLN A 425 -15.72 1.98 12.86
C GLN A 425 -15.38 1.33 11.52
N MET A 426 -15.30 0.00 11.51
CA MET A 426 -15.25 -0.80 10.28
C MET A 426 -16.26 -1.94 10.36
N ASP A 427 -17.09 -2.05 9.34
CA ASP A 427 -18.09 -3.10 9.17
C ASP A 427 -17.73 -3.91 7.93
N ILE A 428 -17.79 -5.25 8.02
CA ILE A 428 -17.32 -6.14 6.96
C ILE A 428 -18.34 -7.23 6.72
N LYS A 429 -18.66 -7.47 5.45
CA LYS A 429 -19.57 -8.53 5.02
C LYS A 429 -19.08 -9.17 3.73
N ASN A 430 -19.02 -10.49 3.73
CA ASN A 430 -18.81 -11.28 2.53
C ASN A 430 -20.17 -11.43 1.83
N LEU A 431 -20.22 -11.07 0.55
CA LEU A 431 -21.42 -11.12 -0.29
C LEU A 431 -21.26 -12.12 -1.45
N VAL A 432 -20.31 -13.05 -1.35
CA VAL A 432 -20.18 -14.21 -2.26
C VAL A 432 -21.53 -14.88 -2.40
N SER A 433 -21.96 -15.09 -3.65
CA SER A 433 -23.24 -15.72 -4.00
C SER A 433 -24.50 -14.96 -3.56
N LEU A 434 -24.38 -13.81 -2.89
CA LEU A 434 -25.51 -12.98 -2.43
C LEU A 434 -25.84 -11.83 -3.39
N CYS A 435 -24.86 -11.38 -4.19
CA CYS A 435 -25.03 -10.32 -5.18
C CYS A 435 -25.30 -10.76 -6.64
N PRO A 436 -24.89 -11.96 -7.11
CA PRO A 436 -25.26 -12.44 -8.44
C PRO A 436 -26.78 -12.71 -8.55
N ASN A 437 -27.36 -12.52 -9.75
CA ASN A 437 -28.79 -12.55 -10.11
C ASN A 437 -29.57 -13.88 -9.86
N THR A 438 -29.13 -14.77 -8.98
CA THR A 438 -29.68 -16.13 -8.84
C THR A 438 -30.54 -16.36 -7.58
N GLY A 439 -31.11 -15.33 -6.96
CA GLY A 439 -31.98 -15.48 -5.78
C GLY A 439 -32.41 -14.17 -5.11
N VAL A 440 -32.72 -14.22 -3.80
CA VAL A 440 -32.94 -13.04 -2.95
C VAL A 440 -31.61 -12.32 -2.78
N ARG A 441 -31.45 -11.24 -3.53
CA ARG A 441 -30.25 -10.39 -3.50
C ARG A 441 -30.12 -9.72 -2.14
N ASP A 442 -28.95 -9.83 -1.52
CA ASP A 442 -28.72 -9.13 -0.25
C ASP A 442 -28.79 -7.60 -0.49
N PRO A 443 -29.55 -6.84 0.32
CA PRO A 443 -29.71 -5.40 0.12
C PRO A 443 -28.38 -4.64 0.19
N ASP A 444 -27.35 -5.19 0.84
CA ASP A 444 -26.04 -4.56 0.93
C ASP A 444 -25.23 -4.57 -0.36
N CYS A 445 -25.67 -5.33 -1.38
CA CYS A 445 -25.03 -5.40 -2.69
C CYS A 445 -24.97 -4.05 -3.40
N ASP A 446 -26.05 -3.25 -3.31
CA ASP A 446 -26.13 -1.88 -3.85
C ASP A 446 -26.63 -0.86 -2.83
N GLY A 447 -27.11 -1.31 -1.68
CA GLY A 447 -27.67 -0.47 -0.63
C GLY A 447 -26.70 0.63 -0.23
N LEU A 448 -27.21 1.86 -0.25
CA LEU A 448 -26.45 3.04 0.16
C LEU A 448 -26.56 3.31 1.65
N GLY A 449 -27.44 2.62 2.39
CA GLY A 449 -27.51 2.72 3.85
C GLY A 449 -26.31 2.06 4.56
N PRO A 450 -26.22 2.21 5.89
CA PRO A 450 -25.31 1.43 6.73
C PRO A 450 -25.48 -0.07 6.47
N MET A 451 -24.40 -0.83 6.61
CA MET A 451 -24.41 -2.27 6.37
C MET A 451 -25.39 -2.99 7.30
N ALA A 452 -26.27 -3.83 6.72
CA ALA A 452 -27.24 -4.61 7.48
C ALA A 452 -26.59 -5.87 8.06
N ASN A 453 -26.64 -6.02 9.38
CA ASN A 453 -26.13 -7.17 10.13
C ASN A 453 -24.69 -7.59 9.74
N PRO A 454 -23.69 -6.70 9.91
CA PRO A 454 -22.30 -7.01 9.56
C PRO A 454 -21.79 -8.20 10.39
N PRO A 455 -21.32 -9.30 9.75
CA PRO A 455 -20.76 -10.44 10.45
C PRO A 455 -19.47 -10.10 11.22
N ALA A 456 -18.70 -9.14 10.74
CA ALA A 456 -17.58 -8.60 11.50
C ALA A 456 -17.71 -7.08 11.62
N LYS A 457 -17.49 -6.58 12.84
CA LYS A 457 -17.58 -5.17 13.17
C LYS A 457 -16.52 -4.84 14.20
N MET A 458 -15.91 -3.67 14.08
CA MET A 458 -15.05 -3.11 15.12
C MET A 458 -15.36 -1.63 15.33
N LYS A 459 -15.42 -1.21 16.59
CA LYS A 459 -15.75 0.14 17.05
C LYS A 459 -14.63 0.71 17.90
N LEU A 460 -14.37 2.00 17.73
CA LEU A 460 -13.31 2.71 18.44
C LEU A 460 -13.57 2.74 19.95
N THR A 461 -12.58 2.31 20.73
CA THR A 461 -12.56 2.43 22.20
C THR A 461 -11.54 3.42 22.71
N GLY A 462 -10.56 3.75 21.89
CA GLY A 462 -9.54 4.74 22.21
C GLY A 462 -8.78 5.11 20.96
N TYR A 463 -8.21 6.29 20.96
CA TYR A 463 -7.27 6.74 19.94
C TYR A 463 -6.20 7.59 20.60
N TYR A 464 -5.15 7.90 19.88
CA TYR A 464 -4.15 8.88 20.28
C TYR A 464 -3.69 9.64 19.03
N ARG A 465 -3.57 10.96 19.15
CA ARG A 465 -3.03 11.82 18.11
C ARG A 465 -1.62 12.28 18.52
N GLY A 466 -0.63 12.01 17.67
CA GLY A 466 0.79 12.33 17.89
C GLY A 466 1.10 13.81 18.04
N ASP A 467 0.22 14.70 17.62
CA ASP A 467 0.33 16.14 17.86
C ASP A 467 -0.06 16.55 19.29
N LYS A 468 -0.61 15.63 20.10
CA LYS A 468 -1.03 15.88 21.48
C LYS A 468 0.01 15.36 22.47
N GLY A 469 0.44 16.21 23.40
CA GLY A 469 1.27 15.79 24.54
C GLY A 469 0.53 14.82 25.46
N LEU A 470 1.27 13.90 26.09
CA LEU A 470 0.74 13.07 27.17
C LEU A 470 0.83 13.83 28.51
N SER A 471 -0.20 13.73 29.33
CA SER A 471 -0.16 13.99 30.76
C SER A 471 0.09 12.67 31.48
N VAL A 472 1.13 12.62 32.30
CA VAL A 472 1.59 11.40 32.96
C VAL A 472 1.67 11.60 34.47
N SER A 473 1.22 10.60 35.21
CA SER A 473 1.39 10.52 36.67
C SER A 473 1.84 9.12 37.09
N VAL A 474 2.40 9.02 38.30
CA VAL A 474 2.85 7.76 38.90
C VAL A 474 2.19 7.55 40.24
N THR A 475 1.96 6.29 40.61
CA THR A 475 1.44 5.93 41.94
C THR A 475 1.97 4.55 42.35
N PRO A 476 2.54 4.38 43.55
CA PRO A 476 2.97 5.45 44.45
C PRO A 476 4.16 6.24 43.87
N GLU A 477 4.38 7.46 44.37
CA GLU A 477 5.54 8.29 44.01
C GLU A 477 6.83 7.82 44.69
N THR A 478 6.72 7.11 45.82
CA THR A 478 7.84 6.47 46.52
C THR A 478 7.69 4.95 46.48
N VAL A 479 8.73 4.26 46.04
CA VAL A 479 8.72 2.81 45.80
C VAL A 479 10.08 2.21 46.19
N SER A 480 10.09 1.04 46.81
CA SER A 480 11.35 0.32 47.08
C SER A 480 11.96 -0.24 45.79
N LYS A 481 13.25 -0.60 45.82
CA LYS A 481 13.94 -1.24 44.68
C LYS A 481 13.27 -2.50 44.16
N THR A 482 12.47 -3.18 44.98
CA THR A 482 11.73 -4.40 44.61
C THR A 482 10.23 -4.16 44.47
N GLY A 483 9.80 -2.90 44.55
CA GLY A 483 8.40 -2.51 44.51
C GLY A 483 7.85 -2.37 43.09
N LYS A 484 6.57 -2.02 43.02
CA LYS A 484 5.85 -1.74 41.77
C LYS A 484 5.28 -0.34 41.79
N TYR A 485 5.29 0.32 40.65
CA TYR A 485 4.54 1.57 40.46
C TYR A 485 3.66 1.48 39.22
N TYR A 486 2.54 2.20 39.28
CA TYR A 486 1.60 2.37 38.20
C TYR A 486 1.91 3.69 37.52
N LEU A 487 2.13 3.66 36.21
CA LEU A 487 2.17 4.84 35.37
C LEU A 487 0.79 5.03 34.76
N ARG A 488 0.27 6.25 34.83
CA ARG A 488 -0.95 6.64 34.16
C ARG A 488 -0.64 7.65 33.07
N ALA A 489 -1.05 7.41 31.82
CA ALA A 489 -0.83 8.30 30.69
C ALA A 489 -2.13 8.61 29.96
N TYR A 490 -2.48 9.89 29.92
CA TYR A 490 -3.67 10.39 29.25
C TYR A 490 -3.32 11.55 28.33
N TYR A 491 -4.19 11.88 27.39
CA TYR A 491 -4.17 13.18 26.72
C TYR A 491 -5.57 13.78 26.77
N VAL A 492 -5.65 15.09 26.60
CA VAL A 492 -6.93 15.81 26.65
C VAL A 492 -7.42 16.07 25.24
N GLU A 493 -8.60 15.56 24.89
CA GLU A 493 -9.33 15.94 23.69
C GLU A 493 -10.76 16.32 24.08
N ASN A 494 -11.23 17.49 23.63
CA ASN A 494 -12.56 18.02 23.93
C ASN A 494 -12.91 18.00 25.43
N GLY A 495 -11.93 18.33 26.27
CA GLY A 495 -12.07 18.36 27.73
C GLY A 495 -12.14 16.99 28.41
N LYS A 496 -11.96 15.88 27.67
CA LYS A 496 -11.95 14.52 28.21
C LYS A 496 -10.53 13.97 28.25
N ASN A 497 -10.19 13.31 29.35
CA ASN A 497 -8.96 12.52 29.47
C ASN A 497 -9.15 11.19 28.73
N ILE A 498 -8.35 10.97 27.69
CA ILE A 498 -8.35 9.72 26.91
C ILE A 498 -7.09 8.93 27.25
N GLY A 499 -7.27 7.67 27.65
CA GLY A 499 -6.17 6.78 28.02
C GLY A 499 -5.33 6.36 26.81
N TYR A 500 -4.01 6.48 26.93
CA TYR A 500 -3.10 6.02 25.88
C TYR A 500 -2.92 4.50 25.90
N THR A 501 -2.94 3.86 24.73
CA THR A 501 -2.64 2.43 24.57
C THR A 501 -1.47 2.23 23.62
N GLY A 502 -0.41 1.58 24.10
CA GLY A 502 0.82 1.38 23.33
C GLY A 502 2.08 1.35 24.19
N TYR A 503 3.23 1.24 23.54
CA TYR A 503 4.52 1.41 24.22
C TYR A 503 4.85 2.89 24.45
N LEU A 504 5.67 3.17 25.46
CA LEU A 504 6.21 4.49 25.74
C LEU A 504 7.72 4.53 25.48
N GLN A 505 8.21 5.69 25.06
CA GLN A 505 9.60 6.09 25.13
C GLN A 505 9.78 6.99 26.36
N ALA A 506 10.84 6.77 27.12
CA ALA A 506 11.20 7.55 28.29
C ALA A 506 12.56 8.21 28.09
N LYS A 507 12.78 9.34 28.77
CA LYS A 507 14.10 9.85 29.10
C LYS A 507 14.10 10.20 30.58
N SER A 508 15.18 9.86 31.27
CA SER A 508 15.26 10.00 32.72
C SER A 508 16.64 10.45 33.17
N CYS A 509 16.70 11.03 34.36
CA CYS A 509 17.95 11.24 35.11
C CYS A 509 17.70 11.11 36.61
N ILE A 510 18.77 11.01 37.40
CA ILE A 510 18.72 10.77 38.84
C ILE A 510 19.36 11.95 39.58
N GLY A 511 18.68 12.43 40.62
CA GLY A 511 19.14 13.52 41.48
C GLY A 511 18.40 14.84 41.24
N SER A 512 18.37 15.71 42.25
CA SER A 512 17.53 16.92 42.30
C SER A 512 17.83 17.97 41.24
N SER A 513 18.99 17.91 40.58
CA SER A 513 19.34 18.75 39.43
C SER A 513 20.12 17.92 38.43
N CYS A 514 19.42 17.34 37.46
CA CYS A 514 20.00 16.48 36.46
C CYS A 514 19.43 16.78 35.06
N THR A 515 20.21 16.46 34.03
CA THR A 515 19.75 16.51 32.63
C THR A 515 19.34 15.11 32.19
N PRO A 516 18.11 14.90 31.70
CA PRO A 516 17.67 13.61 31.16
C PRO A 516 18.63 13.11 30.08
N GLY A 517 18.97 11.83 30.16
CA GLY A 517 19.82 11.18 29.17
C GLY A 517 19.11 10.89 27.85
N THR A 518 19.74 10.04 27.04
CA THR A 518 19.21 9.58 25.76
C THR A 518 17.86 8.87 25.93
N PRO A 519 16.86 9.14 25.08
CA PRO A 519 15.59 8.42 25.08
C PRO A 519 15.75 6.90 24.89
N PHE A 520 14.97 6.11 25.62
CA PHE A 520 14.93 4.65 25.55
C PHE A 520 13.49 4.15 25.57
N LYS A 521 13.23 2.94 25.04
CA LYS A 521 11.89 2.32 25.12
C LYS A 521 11.65 1.86 26.56
N TRP A 522 10.57 2.34 27.18
CA TRP A 522 10.29 2.13 28.60
C TRP A 522 9.90 0.67 28.89
N GLY A 523 10.44 0.10 29.97
CA GLY A 523 10.34 -1.32 30.27
C GLY A 523 10.84 -1.70 31.67
N ASN A 524 10.87 -2.99 31.97
CA ASN A 524 11.24 -3.54 33.28
C ASN A 524 12.75 -3.79 33.46
N GLY A 525 13.60 -3.35 32.52
CA GLY A 525 15.06 -3.52 32.59
C GLY A 525 15.58 -4.96 32.37
N ASP A 526 14.70 -5.97 32.32
CA ASP A 526 14.98 -7.36 31.95
C ASP A 526 14.87 -7.61 30.43
N GLY A 527 14.79 -6.54 29.63
CA GLY A 527 14.52 -6.59 28.20
C GLY A 527 13.03 -6.63 27.83
N THR A 528 12.11 -6.73 28.80
CA THR A 528 10.67 -6.62 28.56
C THR A 528 10.21 -5.17 28.57
N TYR A 529 9.35 -4.80 27.62
CA TYR A 529 8.76 -3.48 27.51
C TYR A 529 7.35 -3.45 28.11
N ILE A 530 7.01 -2.36 28.78
CA ILE A 530 5.70 -2.22 29.43
C ILE A 530 4.70 -1.68 28.41
N TRP A 531 3.59 -2.39 28.25
CA TRP A 531 2.47 -1.95 27.45
C TRP A 531 1.50 -1.14 28.28
N MET A 532 1.20 0.08 27.82
CA MET A 532 0.09 0.87 28.34
C MET A 532 -1.20 0.29 27.79
N ASN A 533 -2.16 -0.02 28.66
CA ASN A 533 -3.50 -0.43 28.28
C ASN A 533 -4.50 0.57 28.85
N ASN A 534 -5.19 1.31 27.96
CA ASN A 534 -6.15 2.34 28.32
C ASN A 534 -5.63 3.32 29.39
N GLY A 535 -4.41 3.80 29.17
CA GLY A 535 -3.74 4.79 30.00
C GLY A 535 -3.09 4.23 31.26
N VAL A 536 -3.02 2.92 31.48
CA VAL A 536 -2.35 2.34 32.66
C VAL A 536 -1.24 1.37 32.24
N GLY A 537 -0.07 1.50 32.86
CA GLY A 537 1.04 0.55 32.75
C GLY A 537 1.65 0.28 34.13
N VAL A 538 2.20 -0.91 34.33
CA VAL A 538 2.79 -1.32 35.62
C VAL A 538 4.26 -1.64 35.42
N ALA A 539 5.12 -0.96 36.15
CA ALA A 539 6.54 -1.25 36.21
C ALA A 539 6.87 -2.02 37.48
N ASP A 540 7.64 -3.10 37.31
CA ASP A 540 8.15 -3.91 38.41
C ASP A 540 9.66 -3.68 38.53
N LEU A 541 10.05 -2.92 39.56
CA LEU A 541 11.42 -2.49 39.76
C LEU A 541 12.35 -3.64 40.16
N SER A 542 11.80 -4.74 40.70
CA SER A 542 12.58 -5.93 41.05
C SER A 542 13.31 -6.56 39.86
N LYS A 543 12.91 -6.21 38.64
CA LYS A 543 13.48 -6.69 37.39
C LYS A 543 14.66 -5.85 36.89
N ILE A 544 14.89 -4.67 37.47
CA ILE A 544 15.96 -3.75 37.07
C ILE A 544 17.18 -3.95 37.96
N ARG A 545 18.11 -4.82 37.53
CA ARG A 545 19.31 -5.18 38.33
C ARG A 545 20.23 -3.99 38.63
N THR A 546 20.26 -3.00 37.74
CA THR A 546 21.13 -1.82 37.82
C THR A 546 20.42 -0.60 38.42
N LEU A 547 19.26 -0.78 39.03
CA LEU A 547 18.48 0.30 39.60
C LEU A 547 19.21 0.96 40.77
N LEU A 548 19.48 2.26 40.66
CA LEU A 548 20.03 3.07 41.74
C LEU A 548 18.89 3.59 42.62
N THR A 549 19.16 3.79 43.91
CA THR A 549 18.25 4.56 44.78
C THR A 549 18.34 6.04 44.43
N GLY A 550 17.24 6.77 44.61
CA GLY A 550 17.21 8.22 44.44
C GLY A 550 15.97 8.71 43.73
N GLU A 551 15.96 10.01 43.48
CA GLU A 551 14.87 10.72 42.80
C GLU A 551 15.06 10.65 41.27
N TYR A 552 14.17 9.93 40.58
CA TYR A 552 14.18 9.80 39.13
C TYR A 552 13.25 10.85 38.51
N HIS A 553 13.83 11.76 37.74
CA HIS A 553 13.09 12.73 36.94
C HIS A 553 12.88 12.16 35.54
N SER A 554 11.65 11.78 35.22
CA SER A 554 11.31 11.08 33.97
C SER A 554 10.31 11.87 33.12
N TYR A 555 10.49 11.78 31.80
CA TYR A 555 9.57 12.31 30.80
C TYR A 555 9.21 11.19 29.85
N PHE A 556 7.95 11.14 29.43
CA PHE A 556 7.43 10.07 28.59
C PHE A 556 6.80 10.64 27.33
N ARG A 557 6.80 9.84 26.27
CA ARG A 557 6.01 10.07 25.07
C ARG A 557 5.67 8.71 24.44
N PRO A 558 4.72 8.64 23.51
CA PRO A 558 4.47 7.43 22.75
C PRO A 558 5.75 6.95 22.05
N PHE A 559 5.97 5.64 22.07
CA PHE A 559 6.99 5.01 21.24
C PHE A 559 6.40 4.78 19.85
N ILE A 560 6.97 5.40 18.82
CA ILE A 560 6.58 5.13 17.43
C ILE A 560 7.21 3.81 17.01
N ASP A 561 6.35 2.91 16.58
CA ASP A 561 6.75 1.63 16.01
C ASP A 561 7.64 1.84 14.77
N VAL A 562 8.78 1.16 14.72
CA VAL A 562 9.73 1.25 13.61
C VAL A 562 9.54 0.10 12.62
N THR A 563 10.08 0.29 11.41
CA THR A 563 10.21 -0.73 10.38
C THR A 563 10.83 -2.01 10.95
N PRO A 564 10.17 -3.18 10.80
CA PRO A 564 10.75 -4.45 11.23
C PRO A 564 12.06 -4.80 10.49
N ALA A 565 12.96 -5.51 11.15
CA ALA A 565 14.27 -5.88 10.59
C ALA A 565 14.20 -6.92 9.45
N ASP A 566 13.04 -7.51 9.20
CA ASP A 566 12.79 -8.51 8.15
C ASP A 566 12.56 -7.89 6.76
N THR A 567 12.82 -6.60 6.59
CA THR A 567 12.40 -5.82 5.43
C THR A 567 13.56 -5.44 4.51
N THR A 568 13.78 -6.22 3.45
CA THR A 568 14.76 -5.86 2.40
C THR A 568 14.16 -4.81 1.46
N GLY A 569 14.87 -3.70 1.22
CA GLY A 569 14.43 -2.63 0.31
C GLY A 569 13.50 -1.59 0.92
N GLU A 570 13.36 -1.59 2.25
CA GLU A 570 12.65 -0.57 3.02
C GLU A 570 13.64 0.15 3.94
N THR A 571 13.56 1.48 4.00
CA THR A 571 14.38 2.30 4.90
C THR A 571 13.54 3.38 5.55
N THR A 572 13.70 3.58 6.85
CA THR A 572 12.99 4.66 7.56
C THR A 572 13.50 6.03 7.09
N LEU A 573 12.59 6.93 6.74
CA LEU A 573 12.88 8.28 6.24
C LEU A 573 12.72 9.37 7.30
N THR A 574 11.82 9.18 8.25
CA THR A 574 11.50 10.18 9.26
C THR A 574 11.85 9.70 10.65
N SER A 575 12.10 10.67 11.53
CA SER A 575 12.11 10.47 12.97
C SER A 575 11.25 11.56 13.59
N THR A 576 9.99 11.22 13.81
CA THR A 576 8.96 12.15 14.25
C THR A 576 9.17 12.48 15.73
N ASN A 577 9.36 13.77 16.02
CA ASN A 577 9.60 14.23 17.37
C ASN A 577 8.27 14.50 18.10
N LEU A 578 7.66 13.46 18.66
CA LEU A 578 6.44 13.61 19.46
C LEU A 578 6.71 14.44 20.73
N PRO A 579 5.72 15.24 21.19
CA PRO A 579 5.84 16.05 22.39
C PRO A 579 6.09 15.20 23.64
N TRP A 580 7.00 15.66 24.49
CA TRP A 580 7.24 15.06 25.81
C TRP A 580 6.11 15.41 26.78
N SER A 581 5.85 14.51 27.71
CA SER A 581 4.93 14.74 28.81
C SER A 581 5.42 15.80 29.80
N ASN A 582 4.58 16.13 30.79
CA ASN A 582 5.07 16.71 32.03
C ASN A 582 6.15 15.82 32.67
N GLN A 583 6.98 16.44 33.49
CA GLN A 583 7.92 15.71 34.34
C GLN A 583 7.17 14.85 35.35
N VAL A 584 7.69 13.67 35.61
CA VAL A 584 7.22 12.76 36.63
C VAL A 584 8.39 12.38 37.52
N VAL A 585 8.18 12.44 38.83
CA VAL A 585 9.21 12.15 39.83
C VAL A 585 8.88 10.81 40.50
N ILE A 586 9.84 9.89 40.48
CA ILE A 586 9.74 8.59 41.17
C ILE A 586 10.88 8.50 42.16
N ASN A 587 10.59 8.40 43.44
CA ASN A 587 11.57 8.22 44.49
C ASN A 587 11.79 6.73 44.77
N VAL A 588 12.98 6.23 44.42
CA VAL A 588 13.37 4.84 44.64
C VAL A 588 14.14 4.72 45.95
N THR A 589 13.55 4.06 46.93
CA THR A 589 14.18 3.80 48.23
C THR A 589 14.87 2.43 48.23
N PRO A 590 15.80 2.18 49.19
CA PRO A 590 16.48 0.90 49.33
C PRO A 590 15.56 -0.32 49.24
#